data_AF-A0A8C9E6V5-F1
#
_entry.id   AF-A0A8C9E6V5-F1
#
_cell.length_a   1.000
_cell.length_b   1.000
_cell.length_c   1.000
_cell.angle_alpha   90.00
_cell.angle_beta   90.00
_cell.angle_gamma   90.00
#
_symmetry.space_group_name_H-M   'P 1'
#
loop_
_entity.id
_entity.type
_entity.pdbx_description
1 polymer ?
#
loop_
_entity_poly.entity_id
_entity_poly.type
_entity_poly.pdbx_seq_one_letter_code
_entity_poly.pdbx_strand_id
1 'polypeptide(L)'
;MIERCICLVCLDAPGGMELSDTNRALQLLHGGGCSKNGANRWYDKSLQFVVGRDGTCGVVCEHSPFDGIVLVQFWEQGPSRKMVRADSVSELPAPRRLRWKCSPEIQGLLASSAEKLQQIVKNLDLHRRIVKVRAAKAISAFMPPRGRRRHLPFLLHPCRLHRRLVPTYESASIRRFREGRVDNIRSATLEVLRFVKTVTDPMATVPVSPAATALKDAIRAQTEYTVMAITGMAIDNHLLGLQELAREVCKELPEMFTDETYLMSNRFVLSTSQVPTTMEMFCCYGPVVPNGYGACYNPQPESILFCISSFHGCKETSSTKFAKAVEESLIEMRGLCSQPPCATGKPLVTKEKVTRPSQGHQP
;
A
#
# COMPACT_ATOMS: atom_id res chain seq x y z
N MET A 1 -21.80 -9.72 25.08
CA MET A 1 -22.66 -8.92 24.16
C MET A 1 -21.83 -8.32 23.03
N ILE A 2 -20.69 -7.69 23.34
CA ILE A 2 -19.81 -7.07 22.33
C ILE A 2 -19.26 -8.11 21.33
N GLU A 3 -18.71 -9.22 21.80
CA GLU A 3 -18.18 -10.29 20.93
C GLU A 3 -19.18 -10.74 19.85
N ARG A 4 -20.45 -10.90 20.25
CA ARG A 4 -21.56 -11.37 19.39
C ARG A 4 -22.27 -10.24 18.62
N CYS A 5 -21.89 -8.98 18.78
CA CYS A 5 -22.53 -7.90 18.01
C CYS A 5 -22.14 -7.98 16.53
N ILE A 6 -22.93 -7.38 15.65
CA ILE A 6 -22.64 -7.34 14.20
C ILE A 6 -21.40 -6.48 13.95
N CYS A 7 -21.43 -5.24 14.44
CA CYS A 7 -20.38 -4.25 14.35
C CYS A 7 -20.51 -3.24 15.51
N LEU A 8 -19.56 -2.31 15.62
CA LEU A 8 -19.71 -1.12 16.43
C LEU A 8 -20.11 0.08 15.57
N VAL A 9 -20.90 0.98 16.15
CA VAL A 9 -21.11 2.34 15.64
C VAL A 9 -20.62 3.30 16.72
N CYS A 10 -19.54 4.01 16.43
CA CYS A 10 -18.86 4.93 17.34
C CYS A 10 -19.34 6.35 17.05
N LEU A 11 -20.19 6.88 17.94
CA LEU A 11 -20.66 8.25 17.87
C LEU A 11 -19.61 9.16 18.52
N ASP A 12 -18.71 9.70 17.70
CA ASP A 12 -17.53 10.42 18.16
C ASP A 12 -17.84 11.88 18.50
N ALA A 13 -17.21 12.39 19.56
CA ALA A 13 -17.17 13.82 19.86
C ALA A 13 -16.34 14.59 18.82
N PRO A 14 -16.54 15.91 18.66
CA PRO A 14 -15.75 16.74 17.75
C PRO A 14 -14.24 16.67 18.07
N GLY A 15 -13.40 16.52 17.03
CA GLY A 15 -11.97 16.31 17.19
C GLY A 15 -11.16 17.55 17.58
N GLY A 16 -11.73 18.75 17.42
CA GLY A 16 -11.13 20.04 17.79
C GLY A 16 -9.93 20.49 16.93
N MET A 17 -9.71 19.84 15.79
CA MET A 17 -8.67 20.19 14.81
C MET A 17 -9.32 20.52 13.47
N GLU A 18 -8.56 21.16 12.57
CA GLU A 18 -9.00 21.34 11.18
C GLU A 18 -9.35 19.98 10.55
N LEU A 19 -10.49 19.90 9.85
CA LEU A 19 -10.99 18.67 9.21
C LEU A 19 -10.25 18.34 7.90
N SER A 20 -8.92 18.38 7.95
CA SER A 20 -8.07 17.88 6.88
C SER A 20 -8.15 16.36 6.80
N ASP A 21 -7.90 15.79 5.61
CA ASP A 21 -7.91 14.33 5.44
C ASP A 21 -6.93 13.61 6.36
N THR A 22 -5.77 14.21 6.62
CA THR A 22 -4.79 13.67 7.57
C THR A 22 -5.36 13.62 8.98
N ASN A 23 -6.00 14.70 9.46
CA ASN A 23 -6.58 14.74 10.80
C ASN A 23 -7.76 13.79 10.95
N ARG A 24 -8.61 13.65 9.92
CA ARG A 24 -9.68 12.64 9.88
C ARG A 24 -9.11 11.22 9.94
N ALA A 25 -8.03 10.95 9.22
CA ALA A 25 -7.35 9.66 9.25
C ALA A 25 -6.77 9.35 10.63
N LEU A 26 -6.13 10.32 11.31
CA LEU A 26 -5.63 10.16 12.68
C LEU A 26 -6.76 9.85 13.68
N GLN A 27 -7.92 10.50 13.54
CA GLN A 27 -9.09 10.19 14.35
C GLN A 27 -9.61 8.77 14.11
N LEU A 28 -9.61 8.29 12.85
CA LEU A 28 -9.98 6.90 12.55
C LEU A 28 -8.96 5.90 13.11
N LEU A 29 -7.66 6.13 12.93
CA LEU A 29 -6.61 5.19 13.35
C LEU A 29 -6.59 4.96 14.87
N HIS A 30 -6.64 6.03 15.66
CA HIS A 30 -6.41 5.94 17.11
C HIS A 30 -7.31 6.85 17.95
N GLY A 31 -8.33 7.49 17.37
CA GLY A 31 -9.29 8.33 18.08
C GLY A 31 -8.70 9.58 18.73
N GLY A 32 -7.44 9.91 18.46
CA GLY A 32 -6.72 11.02 19.10
C GLY A 32 -6.37 10.82 20.59
N GLY A 33 -6.39 9.58 21.10
CA GLY A 33 -5.96 9.25 22.47
C GLY A 33 -7.07 9.34 23.51
N CYS A 34 -6.70 9.14 24.79
CA CYS A 34 -7.66 9.02 25.90
C CYS A 34 -8.46 10.31 26.15
N SER A 35 -7.90 11.48 25.86
CA SER A 35 -8.57 12.77 26.04
C SER A 35 -9.52 13.15 24.89
N LYS A 36 -9.61 12.33 23.84
CA LYS A 36 -10.51 12.52 22.69
C LYS A 36 -11.43 11.30 22.54
N ASN A 37 -11.40 10.64 21.39
CA ASN A 37 -12.26 9.52 21.04
C ASN A 37 -11.53 8.16 21.13
N GLY A 38 -10.28 8.11 21.62
CA GLY A 38 -9.49 6.88 21.68
C GLY A 38 -10.08 5.80 22.60
N ALA A 39 -10.88 6.19 23.60
CA ALA A 39 -11.60 5.26 24.48
C ALA A 39 -13.00 4.89 23.94
N ASN A 40 -13.48 5.52 22.85
CA ASN A 40 -14.78 5.25 22.23
C ASN A 40 -14.65 4.14 21.16
N ARG A 41 -13.93 3.06 21.49
CA ARG A 41 -13.52 2.00 20.55
C ARG A 41 -13.55 0.64 21.23
N TRP A 42 -13.61 -0.42 20.42
CA TRP A 42 -13.38 -1.80 20.81
C TRP A 42 -12.63 -2.54 19.68
N TYR A 43 -11.29 -2.54 19.77
CA TYR A 43 -10.42 -2.96 18.66
C TYR A 43 -10.48 -4.45 18.32
N ASP A 44 -10.98 -5.31 19.23
CA ASP A 44 -11.20 -6.73 18.93
C ASP A 44 -12.35 -6.95 17.93
N LYS A 45 -13.22 -5.94 17.71
CA LYS A 45 -14.33 -6.09 16.76
C LYS A 45 -13.87 -5.72 15.35
N SER A 46 -14.14 -6.63 14.42
CA SER A 46 -13.74 -6.53 13.01
C SER A 46 -14.13 -5.23 12.31
N LEU A 47 -15.31 -4.68 12.60
CA LEU A 47 -15.80 -3.46 11.97
C LEU A 47 -16.31 -2.47 13.03
N GLN A 48 -15.72 -1.28 13.04
CA GLN A 48 -16.15 -0.16 13.88
C GLN A 48 -16.41 1.05 12.99
N PHE A 49 -17.69 1.34 12.71
CA PHE A 49 -18.10 2.50 11.94
C PHE A 49 -18.03 3.74 12.81
N VAL A 50 -17.22 4.72 12.42
CA VAL A 50 -17.11 6.00 13.13
C VAL A 50 -18.03 7.00 12.45
N VAL A 51 -18.90 7.63 13.25
CA VAL A 51 -19.79 8.72 12.82
C VAL A 51 -19.57 9.89 13.79
N GLY A 52 -18.63 10.76 13.44
CA GLY A 52 -18.24 11.90 14.24
C GLY A 52 -19.23 13.05 14.15
N ARG A 53 -19.46 13.73 15.27
CA ARG A 53 -20.34 14.90 15.34
C ARG A 53 -19.87 16.07 14.44
N ASP A 54 -18.59 16.14 14.13
CA ASP A 54 -17.98 17.14 13.24
C ASP A 54 -17.98 16.74 11.76
N GLY A 55 -18.57 15.59 11.41
CA GLY A 55 -18.61 15.06 10.05
C GLY A 55 -17.46 14.11 9.70
N THR A 56 -16.54 13.82 10.64
CA THR A 56 -15.53 12.77 10.44
C THR A 56 -16.18 11.40 10.44
N CYS A 57 -16.21 10.74 9.29
CA CYS A 57 -16.82 9.42 9.13
C CYS A 57 -15.83 8.42 8.50
N GLY A 58 -15.97 7.14 8.85
CA GLY A 58 -15.17 6.07 8.27
C GLY A 58 -15.36 4.75 9.00
N VAL A 59 -14.43 3.81 8.78
CA VAL A 59 -14.45 2.51 9.45
C VAL A 59 -13.05 2.13 9.90
N VAL A 60 -12.95 1.65 11.14
CA VAL A 60 -11.75 1.00 11.68
C VAL A 60 -11.94 -0.50 11.55
N CYS A 61 -10.91 -1.17 11.03
CA CYS A 61 -10.98 -2.59 10.74
C CYS A 61 -9.91 -3.36 11.51
N GLU A 62 -10.34 -4.39 12.22
CA GLU A 62 -9.45 -5.44 12.68
C GLU A 62 -9.19 -6.38 11.49
N HIS A 63 -7.91 -6.59 11.16
CA HIS A 63 -7.48 -7.08 9.84
C HIS A 63 -7.29 -8.61 9.78
N SER A 64 -7.40 -9.30 10.92
CA SER A 64 -7.31 -10.77 11.00
C SER A 64 -8.31 -11.51 10.10
N PRO A 65 -9.59 -11.09 9.92
CA PRO A 65 -10.59 -11.91 9.24
C PRO A 65 -10.69 -11.65 7.73
N PHE A 66 -10.23 -10.50 7.25
CA PHE A 66 -10.36 -10.11 5.83
C PHE A 66 -9.33 -9.05 5.41
N ASP A 67 -9.14 -8.91 4.10
CA ASP A 67 -8.24 -7.92 3.49
C ASP A 67 -8.96 -6.69 2.93
N GLY A 68 -8.17 -5.63 2.67
CA GLY A 68 -8.69 -4.32 2.23
C GLY A 68 -9.61 -4.36 1.00
N ILE A 69 -9.40 -5.27 0.04
CA ILE A 69 -10.28 -5.39 -1.14
C ILE A 69 -11.70 -5.83 -0.75
N VAL A 70 -11.83 -6.75 0.22
CA VAL A 70 -13.14 -7.20 0.71
C VAL A 70 -13.86 -6.08 1.44
N LEU A 71 -13.11 -5.32 2.27
CA LEU A 71 -13.62 -4.16 2.98
C LEU A 71 -14.14 -3.07 2.01
N VAL A 72 -13.34 -2.71 1.00
CA VAL A 72 -13.72 -1.70 0.01
C VAL A 72 -14.97 -2.13 -0.75
N GLN A 73 -15.04 -3.39 -1.18
CA GLN A 73 -16.25 -3.91 -1.85
C GLN A 73 -17.48 -3.82 -0.96
N PHE A 74 -17.35 -4.19 0.32
CA PHE A 74 -18.43 -4.08 1.30
C PHE A 74 -18.89 -2.62 1.48
N TRP A 75 -17.95 -1.67 1.59
CA TRP A 75 -18.28 -0.25 1.75
C TRP A 75 -18.96 0.34 0.51
N GLU A 76 -18.43 0.04 -0.68
CA GLU A 76 -18.95 0.61 -1.94
C GLU A 76 -20.30 0.02 -2.36
N GLN A 77 -20.63 -1.20 -1.91
CA GLN A 77 -21.94 -1.82 -2.11
C GLN A 77 -23.02 -1.31 -1.14
N GLY A 78 -22.70 -0.36 -0.26
CA GLY A 78 -23.65 0.27 0.64
C GLY A 78 -24.89 0.80 -0.10
N PRO A 79 -26.06 0.89 0.56
CA PRO A 79 -27.32 1.16 -0.11
C PRO A 79 -27.28 2.52 -0.83
N SER A 80 -27.29 2.49 -2.17
CA SER A 80 -27.54 3.64 -3.04
C SER A 80 -28.99 4.13 -3.01
N ARG A 81 -29.82 3.51 -2.17
CA ARG A 81 -31.26 3.79 -2.07
C ARG A 81 -31.50 4.94 -1.10
N LYS A 82 -32.38 5.86 -1.50
CA LYS A 82 -33.00 6.82 -0.59
C LYS A 82 -33.54 6.06 0.61
N MET A 83 -33.01 6.34 1.80
CA MET A 83 -33.55 5.80 3.04
C MET A 83 -34.96 6.33 3.20
N VAL A 84 -35.96 5.49 2.94
CA VAL A 84 -37.35 5.80 3.23
C VAL A 84 -37.56 5.54 4.71
N ARG A 85 -38.05 6.55 5.42
CA ARG A 85 -38.45 6.37 6.82
C ARG A 85 -39.60 5.37 6.83
N ALA A 86 -39.38 4.19 7.42
CA ALA A 86 -40.46 3.27 7.68
C ALA A 86 -41.34 3.85 8.80
N ASP A 87 -42.66 3.81 8.62
CA ASP A 87 -43.59 4.15 9.69
C ASP A 87 -43.44 3.12 10.81
N SER A 88 -43.21 3.60 12.03
CA SER A 88 -43.04 2.73 13.19
C SER A 88 -44.40 2.14 13.55
N VAL A 89 -44.54 0.82 13.39
CA VAL A 89 -45.79 0.10 13.67
C VAL A 89 -45.99 -0.15 15.18
N SER A 90 -44.97 0.12 16.00
CA SER A 90 -45.01 -0.09 17.47
C SER A 90 -43.99 0.77 18.22
N GLU A 91 -44.15 0.86 19.55
CA GLU A 91 -43.14 1.43 20.45
C GLU A 91 -41.93 0.49 20.56
N LEU A 92 -40.74 1.01 20.24
CA LEU A 92 -39.49 0.25 20.32
C LEU A 92 -38.87 0.41 21.71
N PRO A 93 -38.32 -0.67 22.32
CA PRO A 93 -37.65 -0.58 23.61
C PRO A 93 -36.37 0.25 23.52
N ALA A 94 -36.05 0.97 24.59
CA ALA A 94 -34.83 1.76 24.67
C ALA A 94 -33.57 0.87 24.61
N PRO A 95 -32.49 1.30 23.91
CA PRO A 95 -31.22 0.60 23.90
C PRO A 95 -30.65 0.39 25.32
N ARG A 96 -30.14 -0.81 25.59
CA ARG A 96 -29.60 -1.17 26.91
C ARG A 96 -28.14 -0.77 27.06
N ARG A 97 -27.82 0.07 28.05
CA ARG A 97 -26.42 0.39 28.42
C ARG A 97 -25.73 -0.85 29.01
N LEU A 98 -24.59 -1.24 28.44
CA LEU A 98 -23.71 -2.25 29.02
C LEU A 98 -23.08 -1.71 30.31
N ARG A 99 -23.11 -2.51 31.38
CA ARG A 99 -22.57 -2.16 32.71
C ARG A 99 -21.28 -2.92 32.95
N TRP A 100 -20.37 -2.30 33.69
CA TRP A 100 -19.05 -2.85 34.02
C TRP A 100 -18.84 -2.80 35.53
N LYS A 101 -18.13 -3.80 36.07
CA LYS A 101 -17.63 -3.81 37.44
C LYS A 101 -16.12 -3.60 37.37
N CYS A 102 -15.63 -2.46 37.82
CA CYS A 102 -14.21 -2.12 37.74
C CYS A 102 -13.57 -2.30 39.12
N SER A 103 -12.71 -3.32 39.25
CA SER A 103 -11.86 -3.51 40.43
C SER A 103 -10.69 -2.49 40.42
N PRO A 104 -9.96 -2.33 41.55
CA PRO A 104 -8.74 -1.52 41.57
C PRO A 104 -7.70 -1.98 40.54
N GLU A 105 -7.61 -3.28 40.27
CA GLU A 105 -6.75 -3.84 39.22
C GLU A 105 -7.14 -3.32 37.82
N ILE A 106 -8.43 -3.35 37.47
CA ILE A 106 -8.93 -2.80 36.20
C ILE A 106 -8.64 -1.30 36.09
N GLN A 107 -8.75 -0.54 37.20
CA GLN A 107 -8.41 0.89 37.19
C GLN A 107 -6.92 1.11 36.88
N GLY A 108 -6.02 0.28 37.43
CA GLY A 108 -4.60 0.30 37.08
C GLY A 108 -4.33 -0.04 35.61
N LEU A 109 -5.03 -1.04 35.07
CA LEU A 109 -4.93 -1.41 33.65
C LEU A 109 -5.45 -0.29 32.73
N LEU A 110 -6.53 0.39 33.09
CA LEU A 110 -7.06 1.54 32.34
C LEU A 110 -6.05 2.69 32.32
N ALA A 111 -5.43 3.01 33.45
CA ALA A 111 -4.40 4.05 33.53
C ALA A 111 -3.17 3.69 32.66
N SER A 112 -2.65 2.46 32.77
CA SER A 112 -1.53 2.00 31.95
C SER A 112 -1.87 2.00 30.45
N SER A 113 -3.09 1.61 30.09
CA SER A 113 -3.54 1.58 28.70
C SER A 113 -3.71 2.98 28.11
N ALA A 114 -4.17 3.94 28.92
CA ALA A 114 -4.26 5.35 28.51
C ALA A 114 -2.87 5.93 28.18
N GLU A 115 -1.86 5.64 29.01
CA GLU A 115 -0.47 6.05 28.76
C GLU A 115 0.10 5.42 27.49
N LYS A 116 -0.07 4.10 27.33
CA LYS A 116 0.39 3.37 26.13
C LYS A 116 -0.27 3.90 24.85
N LEU A 117 -1.58 4.12 24.87
CA LEU A 117 -2.28 4.72 23.74
C LEU A 117 -1.75 6.12 23.44
N GLN A 118 -1.51 6.93 24.48
CA GLN A 118 -0.97 8.28 24.29
C GLN A 118 0.44 8.26 23.67
N GLN A 119 1.26 7.26 23.96
CA GLN A 119 2.55 7.04 23.30
C GLN A 119 2.37 6.72 21.81
N ILE A 120 1.44 5.82 21.46
CA ILE A 120 1.11 5.48 20.06
C ILE A 120 0.69 6.74 19.29
N VAL A 121 -0.23 7.53 19.86
CA VAL A 121 -0.72 8.77 19.24
C VAL A 121 0.40 9.78 19.00
N LYS A 122 1.30 9.95 19.97
CA LYS A 122 2.44 10.88 19.85
C LYS A 122 3.51 10.39 18.88
N ASN A 123 3.64 9.08 18.70
CA ASN A 123 4.70 8.48 17.91
C ASN A 123 4.36 8.35 16.42
N LEU A 124 3.08 8.33 16.04
CA LEU A 124 2.68 8.18 14.64
C LEU A 124 2.88 9.48 13.86
N ASP A 125 3.74 9.44 12.83
CA ASP A 125 3.85 10.48 11.79
C ASP A 125 3.02 10.05 10.58
N LEU A 126 1.93 10.77 10.26
CA LEU A 126 1.06 10.46 9.11
C LEU A 126 1.01 11.64 8.14
N HIS A 127 1.24 11.35 6.86
CA HIS A 127 1.14 12.34 5.78
C HIS A 127 0.30 11.79 4.62
N ARG A 128 -0.79 12.47 4.28
CA ARG A 128 -1.53 12.21 3.05
C ARG A 128 -1.06 13.14 1.93
N ARG A 129 -0.66 12.56 0.80
CA ARG A 129 -0.28 13.30 -0.40
C ARG A 129 -1.12 12.86 -1.59
N ILE A 130 -1.73 13.80 -2.31
CA ILE A 130 -2.28 13.55 -3.64
C ILE A 130 -1.27 14.08 -4.64
N VAL A 131 -0.72 13.19 -5.45
CA VAL A 131 0.09 13.59 -6.60
C VAL A 131 -0.87 13.68 -7.79
N LYS A 132 -1.03 14.87 -8.37
CA LYS A 132 -1.81 15.03 -9.61
C LYS A 132 -0.97 14.50 -10.75
N VAL A 133 -1.44 13.41 -11.34
CA VAL A 133 -0.68 12.66 -12.33
C VAL A 133 -1.42 12.74 -13.67
N ARG A 134 -1.25 13.84 -14.42
CA ARG A 134 -1.37 13.79 -15.90
C ARG A 134 -0.45 12.70 -16.50
N ALA A 135 0.56 12.27 -15.73
CA ALA A 135 1.48 11.18 -16.04
C ALA A 135 0.89 9.76 -15.96
N ALA A 136 -0.28 9.50 -15.37
CA ALA A 136 -0.82 8.14 -15.28
C ALA A 136 -1.12 7.61 -16.69
N LYS A 137 -1.60 8.50 -17.59
CA LYS A 137 -1.69 8.23 -19.03
C LYS A 137 -0.33 7.96 -19.68
N ALA A 138 0.71 8.73 -19.35
CA ALA A 138 2.05 8.58 -19.94
C ALA A 138 2.79 7.31 -19.47
N ILE A 139 2.69 6.95 -18.20
CA ILE A 139 3.25 5.70 -17.64
C ILE A 139 2.45 4.50 -18.16
N SER A 140 1.12 4.62 -18.28
CA SER A 140 0.29 3.58 -18.89
C SER A 140 0.60 3.32 -20.37
N ALA A 141 1.17 4.30 -21.09
CA ALA A 141 1.54 4.16 -22.50
C ALA A 141 2.76 3.26 -22.73
N PHE A 142 3.59 3.01 -21.71
CA PHE A 142 4.70 2.05 -21.76
C PHE A 142 4.37 0.70 -21.13
N MET A 143 3.14 0.52 -20.64
CA MET A 143 2.66 -0.76 -20.11
C MET A 143 1.99 -1.57 -21.23
N PRO A 144 2.20 -2.90 -21.30
CA PRO A 144 1.58 -3.74 -22.31
C PRO A 144 0.04 -3.61 -22.31
N PRO A 145 -0.62 -3.61 -23.49
CA PRO A 145 -2.07 -3.38 -23.60
C PRO A 145 -2.94 -4.48 -22.97
N ARG A 146 -2.36 -5.60 -22.54
CA ARG A 146 -3.06 -6.73 -21.90
C ARG A 146 -2.70 -6.82 -20.42
N GLY A 147 -3.51 -6.16 -19.58
CA GLY A 147 -3.44 -6.31 -18.13
C GLY A 147 -3.66 -5.00 -17.38
N ARG A 148 -4.91 -4.53 -17.29
CA ARG A 148 -5.27 -3.42 -16.40
C ARG A 148 -5.06 -3.82 -14.93
N ARG A 149 -3.83 -3.79 -14.41
CA ARG A 149 -3.54 -3.72 -12.97
C ARG A 149 -2.32 -2.83 -12.75
N ARG A 150 -2.61 -1.68 -12.16
CA ARG A 150 -1.79 -0.48 -12.02
C ARG A 150 -0.74 -0.65 -10.90
N HIS A 151 0.16 -1.62 -11.00
CA HIS A 151 1.23 -1.81 -10.01
C HIS A 151 2.45 -0.96 -10.38
N LEU A 152 2.36 0.37 -10.19
CA LEU A 152 3.56 1.20 -10.22
C LEU A 152 3.43 2.46 -9.37
N PRO A 153 3.88 2.38 -8.12
CA PRO A 153 4.40 3.60 -7.50
C PRO A 153 5.69 3.46 -6.65
N PHE A 154 6.34 2.29 -6.55
CA PHE A 154 7.53 2.14 -5.68
C PHE A 154 8.86 1.87 -6.38
N LEU A 155 8.90 1.98 -7.71
CA LEU A 155 10.13 1.82 -8.49
C LEU A 155 11.19 2.88 -8.20
N LEU A 156 10.84 3.91 -7.42
CA LEU A 156 11.81 4.81 -6.83
C LEU A 156 11.56 4.81 -5.33
N HIS A 157 12.11 3.77 -4.73
CA HIS A 157 12.35 3.62 -3.32
C HIS A 157 12.95 4.90 -2.70
N PRO A 158 13.02 4.97 -1.35
CA PRO A 158 13.70 6.04 -0.65
C PRO A 158 15.22 6.06 -0.89
N CYS A 159 15.79 5.52 -1.96
CA CYS A 159 17.22 5.61 -2.21
C CYS A 159 17.75 7.04 -2.31
N ARG A 160 16.92 8.05 -2.63
CA ARG A 160 17.34 9.45 -2.43
C ARG A 160 17.46 9.83 -0.95
N LEU A 161 16.56 9.32 -0.12
CA LEU A 161 16.50 9.65 1.31
C LEU A 161 17.48 8.81 2.14
N HIS A 162 17.56 7.51 1.87
CA HIS A 162 18.24 6.47 2.66
C HIS A 162 19.40 5.79 1.93
N ARG A 163 19.59 6.06 0.62
CA ARG A 163 20.71 5.52 -0.20
C ARG A 163 20.81 3.98 -0.27
N ARG A 164 19.76 3.26 0.12
CA ARG A 164 19.68 1.80 0.07
C ARG A 164 18.27 1.32 -0.25
N LEU A 165 18.18 0.15 -0.90
CA LEU A 165 16.95 -0.64 -0.89
C LEU A 165 16.84 -1.40 0.42
N VAL A 166 15.61 -1.75 0.77
CA VAL A 166 15.26 -2.46 1.99
C VAL A 166 14.29 -3.59 1.66
N PRO A 167 14.15 -4.62 2.51
CA PRO A 167 13.08 -5.59 2.37
C PRO A 167 11.72 -4.88 2.34
N THR A 168 10.99 -5.13 1.27
CA THR A 168 9.74 -4.43 0.96
C THR A 168 8.62 -5.42 0.76
N TYR A 169 7.50 -5.14 1.43
CA TYR A 169 6.27 -5.91 1.34
C TYR A 169 5.25 -5.20 0.45
N GLU A 170 4.65 -5.93 -0.48
CA GLU A 170 3.45 -5.50 -1.21
C GLU A 170 2.45 -6.66 -1.23
N SER A 171 1.22 -6.40 -0.82
CA SER A 171 0.20 -7.45 -0.72
C SER A 171 -0.27 -7.96 -2.09
N ALA A 172 -0.10 -9.26 -2.33
CA ALA A 172 -0.67 -9.97 -3.48
C ALA A 172 -1.86 -10.83 -3.05
N SER A 173 -3.06 -10.51 -3.54
CA SER A 173 -4.23 -11.35 -3.30
C SER A 173 -4.08 -12.73 -3.97
N ILE A 174 -4.17 -13.79 -3.17
CA ILE A 174 -4.20 -15.19 -3.62
C ILE A 174 -5.63 -15.79 -3.57
N ARG A 175 -6.66 -14.94 -3.55
CA ARG A 175 -8.10 -15.32 -3.59
C ARG A 175 -8.54 -16.19 -4.80
N ARG A 176 -7.62 -16.50 -5.73
CA ARG A 176 -7.85 -17.52 -6.78
C ARG A 176 -7.88 -18.94 -6.20
N PHE A 177 -7.27 -19.12 -5.03
CA PHE A 177 -7.24 -20.37 -4.30
C PHE A 177 -8.27 -20.35 -3.16
N ARG A 178 -8.72 -21.53 -2.74
CA ARG A 178 -9.65 -21.68 -1.61
C ARG A 178 -9.03 -21.06 -0.35
N GLU A 179 -9.83 -20.29 0.38
CA GLU A 179 -9.41 -19.59 1.61
C GLU A 179 -8.23 -18.62 1.40
N GLY A 180 -7.89 -18.32 0.14
CA GLY A 180 -6.75 -17.48 -0.21
C GLY A 180 -6.89 -16.07 0.35
N ARG A 181 -5.92 -15.68 1.17
CA ARG A 181 -5.71 -14.32 1.68
C ARG A 181 -4.73 -13.58 0.78
N VAL A 182 -3.50 -13.41 1.27
CA VAL A 182 -2.42 -12.71 0.59
C VAL A 182 -1.13 -13.52 0.63
N ASP A 183 -0.28 -13.29 -0.37
CA ASP A 183 1.15 -13.59 -0.36
C ASP A 183 1.91 -12.26 -0.57
N ASN A 184 3.24 -12.30 -0.53
CA ASN A 184 4.08 -11.12 -0.65
C ASN A 184 4.67 -10.95 -2.06
N ILE A 185 4.58 -9.74 -2.60
CA ILE A 185 5.40 -9.28 -3.72
C ILE A 185 6.61 -8.54 -3.15
N ARG A 186 7.80 -9.13 -3.31
CA ARG A 186 9.07 -8.52 -2.86
C ARG A 186 9.55 -7.49 -3.87
N SER A 187 9.05 -6.26 -3.77
CA SER A 187 9.27 -5.20 -4.76
C SER A 187 10.70 -4.61 -4.80
N ALA A 188 11.61 -5.04 -3.93
CA ALA A 188 13.01 -4.62 -3.90
C ALA A 188 13.90 -5.54 -4.76
N THR A 189 13.64 -5.60 -6.07
CA THR A 189 14.38 -6.50 -6.98
C THR A 189 15.75 -5.95 -7.41
N LEU A 190 16.57 -6.81 -8.02
CA LEU A 190 17.86 -6.41 -8.59
C LEU A 190 17.70 -5.38 -9.72
N GLU A 191 16.64 -5.48 -10.51
CA GLU A 191 16.33 -4.53 -11.59
C GLU A 191 15.95 -3.17 -11.03
N VAL A 192 15.17 -3.13 -9.95
CA VAL A 192 14.90 -1.89 -9.21
C VAL A 192 16.20 -1.29 -8.68
N LEU A 193 17.09 -2.10 -8.11
CA LEU A 193 18.39 -1.62 -7.63
C LEU A 193 19.24 -1.01 -8.74
N ARG A 194 19.31 -1.67 -9.91
CA ARG A 194 20.04 -1.17 -11.08
C ARG A 194 19.46 0.15 -11.55
N PHE A 195 18.14 0.22 -11.74
CA PHE A 195 17.45 1.44 -12.15
C PHE A 195 17.71 2.60 -11.18
N VAL A 196 17.52 2.36 -9.89
CA VAL A 196 17.71 3.37 -8.87
C VAL A 196 19.16 3.87 -8.81
N LYS A 197 20.15 2.98 -8.89
CA LYS A 197 21.57 3.37 -8.98
C LYS A 197 21.82 4.24 -10.22
N THR A 198 21.20 3.91 -11.35
CA THR A 198 21.36 4.63 -12.62
C THR A 198 20.85 6.07 -12.53
N VAL A 199 19.75 6.32 -11.81
CA VAL A 199 19.13 7.65 -11.70
C VAL A 199 19.59 8.46 -10.47
N THR A 200 20.30 7.84 -9.53
CA THR A 200 20.77 8.51 -8.30
C THR A 200 22.28 8.72 -8.24
N ASP A 201 23.05 8.19 -9.19
CA ASP A 201 24.49 8.38 -9.26
C ASP A 201 24.85 9.84 -9.63
N PRO A 202 25.45 10.62 -8.71
CA PRO A 202 25.78 12.02 -8.95
C PRO A 202 26.95 12.21 -9.93
N MET A 203 27.71 11.16 -10.23
CA MET A 203 28.87 11.21 -11.14
C MET A 203 28.52 10.76 -12.56
N ALA A 204 27.38 10.10 -12.74
CA ALA A 204 26.99 9.58 -14.03
C ALA A 204 26.17 10.63 -14.79
N THR A 205 26.74 11.22 -15.84
CA THR A 205 25.97 11.89 -16.89
C THR A 205 25.29 10.81 -17.74
N VAL A 206 24.33 10.09 -17.16
CA VAL A 206 23.69 8.96 -17.85
C VAL A 206 22.85 9.52 -18.99
N PRO A 207 23.06 9.08 -20.24
CA PRO A 207 22.13 9.40 -21.32
C PRO A 207 20.73 8.92 -20.94
N VAL A 208 19.67 9.62 -21.37
CA VAL A 208 18.29 9.26 -20.99
C VAL A 208 17.90 7.83 -21.41
N SER A 209 18.54 7.30 -22.46
CA SER A 209 18.27 5.97 -23.01
C SER A 209 18.57 4.79 -22.04
N PRO A 210 19.76 4.69 -21.40
CA PRO A 210 20.01 3.70 -20.35
C PRO A 210 19.04 3.76 -19.17
N ALA A 211 18.73 4.96 -18.67
CA ALA A 211 17.80 5.13 -17.53
C ALA A 211 16.37 4.67 -17.89
N ALA A 212 15.89 5.01 -19.09
CA ALA A 212 14.58 4.56 -19.58
C ALA A 212 14.53 3.04 -19.80
N THR A 213 15.65 2.42 -20.21
CA THR A 213 15.75 0.97 -20.38
C THR A 213 15.73 0.26 -19.03
N ALA A 214 16.53 0.71 -18.07
CA ALA A 214 16.54 0.17 -16.72
C ALA A 214 15.18 0.31 -16.03
N LEU A 215 14.46 1.42 -16.26
CA LEU A 215 13.08 1.59 -15.81
C LEU A 215 12.14 0.51 -16.39
N LYS A 216 12.21 0.24 -17.70
CA LYS A 216 11.39 -0.80 -18.33
C LYS A 216 11.69 -2.20 -17.78
N ASP A 217 12.97 -2.51 -17.57
CA ASP A 217 13.39 -3.80 -16.99
C ASP A 217 12.86 -3.96 -15.55
N ALA A 218 12.90 -2.88 -14.75
CA ALA A 218 12.35 -2.87 -13.40
C ALA A 218 10.83 -3.05 -13.39
N ILE A 219 10.10 -2.41 -14.32
CA ILE A 219 8.65 -2.62 -14.49
C ILE A 219 8.35 -4.07 -14.88
N ARG A 220 9.14 -4.66 -15.80
CA ARG A 220 8.97 -6.05 -16.22
C ARG A 220 9.16 -7.00 -15.04
N ALA A 221 10.27 -6.88 -14.30
CA ALA A 221 10.55 -7.74 -13.15
C ALA A 221 9.47 -7.65 -12.07
N GLN A 222 8.99 -6.44 -11.76
CA GLN A 222 7.86 -6.26 -10.84
C GLN A 222 6.59 -6.96 -11.33
N THR A 223 6.31 -6.87 -12.63
CA THR A 223 5.14 -7.51 -13.24
C THR A 223 5.24 -9.03 -13.18
N GLU A 224 6.40 -9.58 -13.49
CA GLU A 224 6.68 -11.02 -13.41
C GLU A 224 6.53 -11.54 -11.98
N TYR A 225 7.10 -10.84 -10.98
CA TYR A 225 6.94 -11.21 -9.57
C TYR A 225 5.47 -11.10 -9.11
N THR A 226 4.77 -10.05 -9.56
CA THR A 226 3.33 -9.91 -9.27
C THR A 226 2.54 -11.10 -9.79
N VAL A 227 2.79 -11.53 -11.03
CA VAL A 227 2.15 -12.71 -11.62
C VAL A 227 2.46 -13.95 -10.78
N MET A 228 3.74 -14.16 -10.45
CA MET A 228 4.20 -15.28 -9.61
C MET A 228 3.45 -15.35 -8.28
N ALA A 229 3.35 -14.23 -7.56
CA ALA A 229 2.66 -14.15 -6.27
C ALA A 229 1.16 -14.41 -6.38
N ILE A 230 0.44 -13.76 -7.32
CA ILE A 230 -1.01 -13.96 -7.44
C ILE A 230 -1.39 -15.35 -7.99
N THR A 231 -0.43 -16.10 -8.53
CA THR A 231 -0.57 -17.51 -8.92
C THR A 231 -0.04 -18.48 -7.87
N GLY A 232 0.28 -18.02 -6.66
CA GLY A 232 0.71 -18.89 -5.56
C GLY A 232 2.11 -19.49 -5.72
N MET A 233 2.97 -18.87 -6.52
CA MET A 233 4.32 -19.34 -6.83
C MET A 233 5.41 -18.46 -6.16
N ALA A 234 5.03 -17.49 -5.34
CA ALA A 234 5.97 -16.70 -4.54
C ALA A 234 6.45 -17.50 -3.31
N ILE A 235 7.38 -16.92 -2.56
CA ILE A 235 8.19 -17.66 -1.59
C ILE A 235 7.73 -17.52 -0.14
N ASP A 236 7.10 -16.40 0.25
CA ASP A 236 6.93 -16.05 1.65
C ASP A 236 6.02 -17.03 2.40
N ASN A 237 4.83 -17.31 1.85
CA ASN A 237 3.92 -18.29 2.44
C ASN A 237 4.50 -19.73 2.41
N HIS A 238 5.25 -20.08 1.37
CA HIS A 238 5.89 -21.39 1.26
C HIS A 238 6.96 -21.56 2.35
N LEU A 239 7.85 -20.57 2.53
CA LEU A 239 8.88 -20.58 3.55
C LEU A 239 8.29 -20.56 4.96
N LEU A 240 7.20 -19.81 5.19
CA LEU A 240 6.48 -19.85 6.46
C LEU A 240 5.92 -21.25 6.74
N GLY A 241 5.28 -21.89 5.75
CA GLY A 241 4.77 -23.25 5.89
C GLY A 241 5.87 -24.26 6.24
N LEU A 242 7.03 -24.18 5.58
CA LEU A 242 8.18 -25.02 5.90
C LEU A 242 8.75 -24.74 7.30
N GLN A 243 8.80 -23.47 7.71
CA GLN A 243 9.28 -23.07 9.03
C GLN A 243 8.39 -23.63 10.15
N GLU A 244 7.07 -23.48 10.03
CA GLU A 244 6.13 -23.95 11.04
C GLU A 244 6.06 -25.49 11.08
N LEU A 245 6.10 -26.17 9.93
CA LEU A 245 6.26 -27.63 9.89
C LEU A 245 7.55 -28.07 10.59
N ALA A 246 8.67 -27.37 10.35
CA ALA A 246 9.92 -27.68 11.03
C ALA A 246 9.85 -27.47 12.55
N ARG A 247 9.11 -26.47 13.05
CA ARG A 247 8.86 -26.29 14.49
C ARG A 247 8.08 -27.46 15.11
N GLU A 248 7.18 -28.06 14.35
CA GLU A 248 6.36 -29.18 14.83
C GLU A 248 7.14 -30.51 14.84
N VAL A 249 7.95 -30.76 13.81
CA VAL A 249 8.57 -32.09 13.61
C VAL A 249 10.03 -32.16 14.06
N CYS A 250 10.76 -31.04 14.03
CA CYS A 250 12.17 -31.01 14.42
C CYS A 250 12.30 -30.60 15.89
N LYS A 251 13.34 -31.10 16.57
CA LYS A 251 13.68 -30.65 17.92
C LYS A 251 14.17 -29.20 17.95
N GLU A 252 14.89 -28.80 16.91
CA GLU A 252 15.45 -27.47 16.74
C GLU A 252 15.13 -26.95 15.34
N LEU A 253 15.01 -25.63 15.22
CA LEU A 253 14.69 -24.99 13.95
C LEU A 253 15.90 -25.10 13.00
N PRO A 254 15.70 -25.50 11.73
CA PRO A 254 16.78 -25.57 10.75
C PRO A 254 17.52 -24.25 10.57
N GLU A 255 18.84 -24.33 10.31
CA GLU A 255 19.75 -23.17 10.16
C GLU A 255 19.22 -22.13 9.15
N MET A 256 18.60 -22.59 8.07
CA MET A 256 17.98 -21.73 7.05
C MET A 256 17.01 -20.69 7.62
N PHE A 257 16.29 -21.01 8.71
CA PHE A 257 15.30 -20.13 9.32
C PHE A 257 15.85 -19.34 10.53
N THR A 258 17.06 -19.67 10.99
CA THR A 258 17.78 -18.91 12.03
C THR A 258 18.85 -17.99 11.45
N ASP A 259 19.23 -18.18 10.18
CA ASP A 259 20.13 -17.30 9.43
C ASP A 259 19.63 -15.84 9.48
N GLU A 260 20.52 -14.92 9.81
CA GLU A 260 20.24 -13.49 9.84
C GLU A 260 19.71 -12.99 8.49
N THR A 261 20.10 -13.62 7.36
CA THR A 261 19.55 -13.31 6.04
C THR A 261 18.03 -13.53 5.99
N TYR A 262 17.54 -14.65 6.52
CA TYR A 262 16.11 -14.95 6.58
C TYR A 262 15.40 -13.98 7.52
N LEU A 263 15.95 -13.75 8.71
CA LEU A 263 15.40 -12.81 9.69
C LEU A 263 15.30 -11.38 9.12
N MET A 264 16.36 -10.90 8.48
CA MET A 264 16.38 -9.60 7.81
C MET A 264 15.38 -9.54 6.66
N SER A 265 15.25 -10.62 5.87
CA SER A 265 14.32 -10.64 4.73
C SER A 265 12.86 -10.40 5.13
N ASN A 266 12.50 -10.71 6.38
CA ASN A 266 11.14 -10.56 6.93
C ASN A 266 10.98 -9.30 7.80
N ARG A 267 12.01 -8.45 7.90
CA ARG A 267 11.92 -7.12 8.52
C ARG A 267 11.54 -6.10 7.44
N PHE A 268 10.25 -6.00 7.15
CA PHE A 268 9.72 -5.12 6.10
C PHE A 268 9.76 -3.64 6.49
N VAL A 269 10.90 -2.99 6.23
CA VAL A 269 11.11 -1.55 6.46
C VAL A 269 10.16 -0.72 5.59
N LEU A 270 9.74 -1.21 4.43
CA LEU A 270 8.69 -0.59 3.64
C LEU A 270 7.54 -1.59 3.45
N SER A 271 6.39 -1.30 4.06
CA SER A 271 5.17 -2.09 3.92
C SER A 271 4.14 -1.33 3.11
N THR A 272 3.65 -1.95 2.04
CA THR A 272 2.84 -1.28 1.03
C THR A 272 1.62 -2.10 0.62
N SER A 273 0.61 -1.42 0.09
CA SER A 273 -0.55 -2.07 -0.49
C SER A 273 -1.32 -1.13 -1.40
N GLN A 274 -1.80 -1.66 -2.53
CA GLN A 274 -2.76 -0.94 -3.37
C GLN A 274 -4.18 -1.17 -2.87
N VAL A 275 -4.89 -0.09 -2.56
CA VAL A 275 -6.32 -0.15 -2.21
C VAL A 275 -7.09 0.80 -3.12
N PRO A 276 -7.47 0.33 -4.34
CA PRO A 276 -8.19 1.16 -5.29
C PRO A 276 -9.64 1.32 -4.85
N THR A 277 -10.18 2.53 -4.99
CA THR A 277 -11.57 2.85 -4.67
C THR A 277 -12.23 3.57 -5.84
N THR A 278 -13.55 3.47 -5.94
CA THR A 278 -14.39 4.26 -6.85
C THR A 278 -15.03 5.45 -6.14
N MET A 279 -15.21 5.36 -4.82
CA MET A 279 -15.70 6.45 -3.98
C MET A 279 -14.56 7.35 -3.47
N GLU A 280 -14.91 8.57 -3.04
CA GLU A 280 -14.00 9.51 -2.37
C GLU A 280 -13.66 9.04 -0.94
N MET A 281 -12.88 7.97 -0.86
CA MET A 281 -12.35 7.42 0.37
C MET A 281 -10.92 6.92 0.15
N PHE A 282 -10.21 6.66 1.24
CA PHE A 282 -8.86 6.13 1.19
C PHE A 282 -8.58 5.24 2.41
N CYS A 283 -7.61 4.35 2.26
CA CYS A 283 -7.14 3.49 3.34
C CYS A 283 -5.75 3.93 3.80
N CYS A 284 -5.45 3.70 5.08
CA CYS A 284 -4.16 3.98 5.68
C CYS A 284 -3.91 3.05 6.87
N TYR A 285 -2.63 2.87 7.23
CA TYR A 285 -2.17 2.05 8.34
C TYR A 285 -0.77 2.51 8.77
N GLY A 286 -0.33 2.08 9.95
CA GLY A 286 1.02 2.35 10.48
C GLY A 286 2.10 1.44 9.89
N PRO A 287 3.39 1.74 10.10
CA PRO A 287 4.50 0.84 9.76
C PRO A 287 4.46 -0.47 10.56
N VAL A 288 5.09 -1.52 10.02
CA VAL A 288 5.18 -2.85 10.65
C VAL A 288 6.49 -3.08 11.42
N VAL A 289 7.47 -2.18 11.28
CA VAL A 289 8.72 -2.18 12.06
C VAL A 289 9.03 -0.76 12.57
N PRO A 290 9.75 -0.61 13.71
CA PRO A 290 10.01 0.70 14.32
C PRO A 290 10.73 1.71 13.42
N ASN A 291 11.59 1.23 12.52
CA ASN A 291 12.37 2.05 11.58
C ASN A 291 11.77 2.07 10.16
N GLY A 292 10.49 1.75 10.03
CA GLY A 292 9.85 1.56 8.72
C GLY A 292 8.81 2.60 8.33
N TYR A 293 8.22 2.36 7.17
CA TYR A 293 7.11 3.10 6.61
C TYR A 293 5.92 2.20 6.29
N GLY A 294 4.71 2.71 6.47
CA GLY A 294 3.50 2.19 5.84
C GLY A 294 3.12 3.07 4.66
N ALA A 295 2.89 2.50 3.48
CA ALA A 295 2.51 3.26 2.29
C ALA A 295 1.33 2.61 1.55
N CYS A 296 0.12 3.10 1.85
CA CYS A 296 -1.09 2.72 1.13
C CYS A 296 -1.36 3.71 0.00
N TYR A 297 -1.76 3.21 -1.17
CA TYR A 297 -2.01 4.07 -2.33
C TYR A 297 -3.26 3.68 -3.11
N ASN A 298 -3.87 4.70 -3.70
CA ASN A 298 -5.10 4.60 -4.47
C ASN A 298 -4.92 5.30 -5.83
N PRO A 299 -4.60 4.54 -6.90
CA PRO A 299 -4.47 5.07 -8.25
C PRO A 299 -5.83 5.41 -8.88
N GLN A 300 -6.03 6.69 -9.20
CA GLN A 300 -7.18 7.25 -9.92
C GLN A 300 -6.79 7.60 -11.37
N PRO A 301 -7.75 7.91 -12.28
CA PRO A 301 -7.44 8.23 -13.67
C PRO A 301 -6.45 9.39 -13.87
N GLU A 302 -6.50 10.41 -13.02
CA GLU A 302 -5.67 11.64 -13.15
C GLU A 302 -4.80 11.93 -11.92
N SER A 303 -4.83 11.08 -10.90
CA SER A 303 -4.06 11.28 -9.68
C SER A 303 -3.75 9.97 -9.00
N ILE A 304 -2.76 9.99 -8.11
CA ILE A 304 -2.49 8.88 -7.20
C ILE A 304 -2.50 9.47 -5.79
N LEU A 305 -3.35 8.95 -4.94
CA LEU A 305 -3.37 9.28 -3.52
C LEU A 305 -2.41 8.33 -2.79
N PHE A 306 -1.59 8.90 -1.92
CA PHE A 306 -0.69 8.20 -1.01
C PHE A 306 -1.02 8.55 0.44
N CYS A 307 -1.14 7.52 1.27
CA CYS A 307 -1.15 7.62 2.72
C CYS A 307 0.14 7.02 3.23
N ILE A 308 1.03 7.87 3.74
CA ILE A 308 2.36 7.49 4.18
C ILE A 308 2.42 7.67 5.70
N SER A 309 2.83 6.62 6.39
CA SER A 309 3.07 6.62 7.82
C SER A 309 4.51 6.25 8.14
N SER A 310 5.01 6.77 9.26
CA SER A 310 6.29 6.43 9.88
C SER A 310 6.21 6.71 11.39
N PHE A 311 7.30 6.53 12.12
CA PHE A 311 7.33 6.77 13.56
C PHE A 311 8.29 7.91 13.91
N HIS A 312 7.81 8.91 14.66
CA HIS A 312 8.62 10.03 15.16
C HIS A 312 9.80 9.57 16.03
N GLY A 313 9.68 8.42 16.71
CA GLY A 313 10.77 7.82 17.48
C GLY A 313 11.96 7.39 16.63
N CYS A 314 11.78 7.14 15.32
CA CYS A 314 12.87 6.85 14.40
C CYS A 314 13.29 8.13 13.66
N LYS A 315 14.44 8.68 14.02
CA LYS A 315 15.00 9.92 13.44
C LYS A 315 15.37 9.79 11.96
N GLU A 316 15.57 8.56 11.47
CA GLU A 316 15.83 8.30 10.06
C GLU A 316 14.56 8.44 9.24
N THR A 317 13.38 8.15 9.81
CA THR A 317 12.12 8.18 9.07
C THR A 317 11.42 9.55 9.14
N SER A 318 10.68 9.87 8.08
CA SER A 318 9.80 11.04 8.01
C SER A 318 8.79 10.86 6.89
N SER A 319 7.51 10.84 7.23
CA SER A 319 6.41 10.63 6.28
C SER A 319 6.34 11.76 5.26
N THR A 320 6.57 12.99 5.70
CA THR A 320 6.58 14.18 4.83
C THR A 320 7.74 14.14 3.83
N LYS A 321 8.98 13.83 4.27
CA LYS A 321 10.13 13.71 3.36
C LYS A 321 9.95 12.56 2.38
N PHE A 322 9.41 11.44 2.84
CA PHE A 322 9.11 10.30 1.97
C PHE A 322 8.05 10.64 0.91
N ALA A 323 6.97 11.34 1.29
CA ALA A 323 5.95 11.79 0.35
C ALA A 323 6.51 12.70 -0.75
N LYS A 324 7.40 13.63 -0.39
CA LYS A 324 8.11 14.49 -1.36
C LYS A 324 9.00 13.67 -2.30
N ALA A 325 9.75 12.70 -1.76
CA ALA A 325 10.59 11.83 -2.56
C ALA A 325 9.78 10.99 -3.57
N VAL A 326 8.61 10.47 -3.17
CA VAL A 326 7.69 9.76 -4.06
C VAL A 326 7.18 10.66 -5.19
N GLU A 327 6.85 11.92 -4.89
CA GLU A 327 6.39 12.87 -5.90
C GLU A 327 7.49 13.21 -6.93
N GLU A 328 8.69 13.57 -6.47
CA GLU A 328 9.85 13.83 -7.33
C GLU A 328 10.15 12.64 -8.23
N SER A 329 10.08 11.45 -7.65
CA SER A 329 10.27 10.19 -8.34
C SER A 329 9.28 9.96 -9.47
N LEU A 330 7.97 10.17 -9.22
CA LEU A 330 6.95 10.03 -10.25
C LEU A 330 7.13 11.05 -11.38
N ILE A 331 7.59 12.27 -11.05
CA ILE A 331 7.90 13.31 -12.04
C ILE A 331 9.09 12.91 -12.92
N GLU A 332 10.14 12.35 -12.33
CA GLU A 332 11.32 11.89 -13.04
C GLU A 332 11.02 10.71 -13.95
N MET A 333 10.32 9.68 -13.45
CA MET A 333 9.86 8.55 -14.25
C MET A 333 9.04 9.01 -15.46
N ARG A 334 8.18 10.02 -15.28
CA ARG A 334 7.45 10.64 -16.38
C ARG A 334 8.40 11.28 -17.40
N GLY A 335 9.43 12.00 -16.94
CA GLY A 335 10.45 12.60 -17.79
C GLY A 335 11.14 11.56 -18.68
N LEU A 336 11.51 10.42 -18.08
CA LEU A 336 12.11 9.28 -18.80
C LEU A 336 11.13 8.66 -19.82
N CYS A 337 9.84 8.61 -19.52
CA CYS A 337 8.82 8.08 -20.43
C CYS A 337 8.41 9.06 -21.55
N SER A 338 8.53 10.37 -21.37
CA SER A 338 7.94 11.34 -22.32
C SER A 338 8.85 11.66 -23.52
N GLN A 339 10.02 11.04 -23.64
CA GLN A 339 10.93 11.28 -24.76
C GLN A 339 10.63 10.34 -25.95
N PRO A 340 10.66 10.85 -27.20
CA PRO A 340 10.45 10.01 -28.38
C PRO A 340 11.54 8.93 -28.46
N PRO A 341 11.24 7.74 -28.99
CA PRO A 341 12.26 6.74 -29.25
C PRO A 341 13.33 7.36 -30.14
N CYS A 342 14.58 7.36 -29.67
CA CYS A 342 15.72 7.81 -30.45
C CYS A 342 15.70 7.06 -31.78
N ALA A 343 15.63 7.80 -32.90
CA ALA A 343 15.64 7.22 -34.23
C ALA A 343 16.97 6.46 -34.41
N THR A 344 16.94 5.15 -34.18
CA THR A 344 18.02 4.26 -34.63
C THR A 344 18.07 4.39 -36.14
N GLY A 345 19.20 4.90 -36.65
CA GLY A 345 19.40 5.21 -38.05
C GLY A 345 18.97 4.06 -38.95
N LYS A 346 18.20 4.38 -39.99
CA LYS A 346 17.95 3.46 -41.10
C LYS A 346 19.33 3.07 -41.67
N PRO A 347 19.60 1.78 -41.93
CA PRO A 347 20.74 1.40 -42.76
C PRO A 347 20.57 2.05 -44.12
N LEU A 348 21.59 2.78 -44.58
CA LEU A 348 21.70 3.25 -45.95
C LEU A 348 21.78 2.01 -46.86
N VAL A 349 20.66 1.63 -47.46
CA VAL A 349 20.64 0.67 -48.56
C VAL A 349 21.03 1.42 -49.82
N THR A 350 22.32 1.36 -50.17
CA THR A 350 22.81 1.71 -51.50
C THR A 350 22.21 0.72 -52.50
N LYS A 351 21.31 1.21 -53.37
CA LYS A 351 20.82 0.46 -54.53
C LYS A 351 21.90 0.48 -55.61
N GLU A 352 22.70 -0.57 -55.71
CA GLU A 352 23.40 -0.87 -56.95
C GLU A 352 22.39 -1.46 -57.96
N LYS A 353 22.22 -0.74 -59.08
CA LYS A 353 21.47 -1.22 -60.24
C LYS A 353 22.35 -2.25 -60.98
N VAL A 354 21.98 -3.52 -60.91
CA VAL A 354 22.47 -4.53 -61.85
C VAL A 354 21.51 -4.58 -63.05
N THR A 355 22.01 -4.11 -64.19
CA THR A 355 21.37 -4.14 -65.51
C THR A 355 21.34 -5.58 -66.02
N ARG A 356 20.16 -6.12 -66.36
CA ARG A 356 20.04 -7.37 -67.15
C ARG A 356 19.95 -7.04 -68.65
N PRO A 357 20.57 -7.82 -69.55
CA PRO A 357 20.43 -7.60 -70.98
C PRO A 357 19.11 -8.20 -71.50
N SER A 358 18.49 -7.46 -72.42
CA SER A 358 17.38 -7.89 -73.27
C SER A 358 17.83 -8.93 -74.29
N GLN A 359 17.12 -10.06 -74.38
CA GLN A 359 17.05 -10.86 -75.59
C GLN A 359 15.58 -10.98 -76.01
N GLY A 360 15.33 -10.64 -77.27
CA GLY A 360 14.03 -10.69 -77.90
C GLY A 360 13.90 -11.82 -78.92
N HIS A 361 12.65 -11.96 -79.38
CA HIS A 361 12.16 -12.55 -80.64
C HIS A 361 12.20 -14.09 -80.72
N GLN A 362 11.04 -14.77 -80.59
CA GLN A 362 9.98 -15.05 -81.60
C GLN A 362 10.30 -16.32 -82.42
N PRO A 363 9.31 -17.03 -83.02
CA PRO A 363 7.91 -16.65 -83.31
C PRO A 363 6.87 -17.15 -82.31
#